data_AF-A0AAN8G1A4-F1
#
_entry.id   AF-A0AAN8G1A4-F1
#
_cell.length_a   1.000
_cell.length_b   1.000
_cell.length_c   1.000
_cell.angle_alpha   90.00
_cell.angle_beta   90.00
_cell.angle_gamma   90.00
#
_symmetry.space_group_name_H-M   'P 1'
#
loop_
_entity.id
_entity.type
_entity.pdbx_description
1 polymer ?
#
loop_
_entity_poly.entity_id
_entity_poly.type
_entity_poly.pdbx_seq_one_letter_code
_entity_poly.pdbx_strand_id
1 'polypeptide(L)'
;MINAAHPAVVEQICSFFYSGFLISVVKPALLQDEHESVAAATVYLQLCIETVTEPSLLRTVIRMLLLEKDDERRVLIDVIVGRIANGDKLGVVSLSLLDSLLQIGCEDLMLVLILRHLLSMQNMTRAQLSKVRDRAQAVASAEKLLDCVPICMLGFPEICSEDTLALYMHEGAQLVERRVRSCAAWKWRYDGVTPSPVLFRGDSDEEPNSHTSVVVEGTAVNGFFVRF
;
A
#
# COMPACT_ATOMS: atom_id res chain seq x y z
N MET A 1 -14.71 -24.42 -2.53
CA MET A 1 -14.62 -25.38 -3.67
C MET A 1 -13.24 -25.40 -4.34
N ILE A 2 -12.40 -24.37 -4.23
CA ILE A 2 -11.03 -24.36 -4.81
C ILE A 2 -9.98 -24.98 -3.86
N ASN A 3 -10.15 -24.89 -2.53
CA ASN A 3 -9.25 -25.53 -1.54
C ASN A 3 -9.27 -27.08 -1.52
N ALA A 4 -10.10 -27.72 -2.35
CA ALA A 4 -10.16 -29.18 -2.50
C ALA A 4 -9.60 -29.65 -3.86
N ALA A 5 -9.15 -28.73 -4.72
CA ALA A 5 -8.61 -29.02 -6.04
C ALA A 5 -7.08 -29.10 -6.01
N HIS A 6 -6.50 -29.85 -6.95
CA HIS A 6 -5.06 -29.94 -7.11
C HIS A 6 -4.46 -28.55 -7.41
N PRO A 7 -3.32 -28.15 -6.81
CA PRO A 7 -2.73 -26.81 -6.95
C PRO A 7 -2.59 -26.33 -8.41
N ALA A 8 -2.22 -27.24 -9.33
CA ALA A 8 -2.12 -26.93 -10.76
C ALA A 8 -3.44 -26.46 -11.38
N VAL A 9 -4.59 -26.99 -10.94
CA VAL A 9 -5.92 -26.58 -11.42
C VAL A 9 -6.28 -25.20 -10.90
N VAL A 10 -5.94 -24.91 -9.64
CA VAL A 10 -6.13 -23.58 -9.05
C VAL A 10 -5.34 -22.52 -9.79
N GLU A 11 -4.06 -22.81 -10.07
CA GLU A 11 -3.18 -21.92 -10.83
C GLU A 11 -3.74 -21.65 -12.24
N GLN A 12 -4.21 -22.70 -12.91
CA GLN A 12 -4.77 -22.56 -14.26
C GLN A 12 -6.08 -21.77 -14.29
N ILE A 13 -6.97 -21.96 -13.31
CA ILE A 13 -8.18 -21.13 -13.13
C ILE A 13 -7.79 -19.67 -12.89
N CYS A 14 -6.83 -19.42 -12.00
CA CYS A 14 -6.36 -18.07 -11.72
C CYS A 14 -5.73 -17.41 -12.95
N SER A 15 -4.98 -18.17 -13.74
CA SER A 15 -4.39 -17.70 -15.00
C SER A 15 -5.47 -17.30 -16.00
N PHE A 16 -6.48 -18.17 -16.22
CA PHE A 16 -7.57 -17.85 -17.15
C PHE A 16 -8.45 -16.71 -16.67
N PHE A 17 -8.71 -16.64 -15.37
CA PHE A 17 -9.44 -15.53 -14.78
C PHE A 17 -8.66 -14.21 -14.93
N TYR A 18 -7.35 -14.21 -14.69
CA TYR A 18 -6.52 -13.03 -14.90
C TYR A 18 -6.48 -12.63 -16.37
N SER A 19 -5.98 -13.49 -17.27
CA SER A 19 -5.76 -13.10 -18.66
C SER A 19 -7.07 -12.95 -19.45
N GLY A 20 -8.00 -13.89 -19.31
CA GLY A 20 -9.20 -13.98 -20.13
C GLY A 20 -10.36 -13.12 -19.64
N PHE A 21 -10.43 -12.83 -18.34
CA PHE A 21 -11.51 -12.03 -17.77
C PHE A 21 -11.02 -10.66 -17.29
N LEU A 22 -10.06 -10.62 -16.37
CA LEU A 22 -9.62 -9.34 -15.80
C LEU A 22 -8.94 -8.45 -16.85
N ILE A 23 -7.97 -8.98 -17.59
CA ILE A 23 -7.24 -8.19 -18.59
C ILE A 23 -8.05 -7.95 -19.86
N SER A 24 -8.73 -8.97 -20.39
CA SER A 24 -9.45 -8.82 -21.66
C SER A 24 -10.82 -8.16 -21.55
N VAL A 25 -11.45 -8.16 -20.38
CA VAL A 25 -12.83 -7.65 -20.21
C VAL A 25 -12.88 -6.51 -19.19
N VAL A 26 -12.46 -6.77 -17.95
CA VAL A 26 -12.65 -5.82 -16.85
C VAL A 26 -11.80 -4.56 -17.02
N LYS A 27 -10.49 -4.71 -17.29
CA LYS A 27 -9.58 -3.59 -17.48
C LYS A 27 -10.05 -2.63 -18.60
N PRO A 28 -10.36 -3.11 -19.83
CA PRO A 28 -10.90 -2.24 -20.88
C PRO A 28 -12.21 -1.56 -20.49
N ALA A 29 -13.15 -2.28 -19.84
CA ALA A 29 -14.43 -1.71 -19.39
C ALA A 29 -14.23 -0.58 -18.36
N LEU A 30 -13.22 -0.72 -17.49
CA LEU A 30 -12.84 0.32 -16.55
C LEU A 30 -12.17 1.52 -17.21
N LEU A 31 -11.64 1.43 -18.44
CA LEU A 31 -10.90 2.49 -19.12
C LEU A 31 -11.69 3.13 -20.28
N GLN A 32 -13.00 2.88 -20.37
CA GLN A 32 -13.85 3.49 -21.39
C GLN A 32 -14.05 4.99 -21.15
N ASP A 33 -14.43 5.72 -22.21
CA ASP A 33 -14.75 7.15 -22.14
C ASP A 33 -16.17 7.41 -21.57
N GLU A 34 -17.07 6.44 -21.69
CA GLU A 34 -18.46 6.59 -21.29
C GLU A 34 -18.64 6.38 -19.78
N HIS A 35 -18.98 7.46 -19.06
CA HIS A 35 -19.08 7.45 -17.60
C HIS A 35 -20.06 6.41 -17.04
N GLU A 36 -21.20 6.16 -17.70
CA GLU A 36 -22.18 5.16 -17.22
C GLU A 36 -21.66 3.74 -17.33
N SER A 37 -21.02 3.41 -18.44
CA SER A 37 -20.41 2.10 -18.67
C SER A 37 -19.25 1.84 -17.70
N VAL A 38 -18.41 2.86 -17.46
CA VAL A 38 -17.34 2.79 -16.44
C VAL A 38 -17.92 2.64 -15.04
N ALA A 39 -19.00 3.35 -14.70
CA ALA A 39 -19.66 3.22 -13.39
C ALA A 39 -20.20 1.80 -13.19
N ALA A 40 -20.85 1.22 -14.20
CA ALA A 40 -21.33 -0.15 -14.15
C ALA A 40 -20.18 -1.17 -13.97
N ALA A 41 -19.07 -1.00 -14.69
CA ALA A 41 -17.88 -1.83 -14.52
C ALA A 41 -17.26 -1.69 -13.13
N THR A 42 -17.26 -0.48 -12.56
CA THR A 42 -16.73 -0.19 -11.22
C THR A 42 -17.59 -0.84 -10.13
N VAL A 43 -18.92 -0.77 -10.24
CA VAL A 43 -19.86 -1.45 -9.31
C VAL A 43 -19.72 -2.96 -9.43
N TYR A 44 -19.59 -3.48 -10.65
CA TYR A 44 -19.36 -4.92 -10.87
C TYR A 44 -18.07 -5.38 -10.18
N LEU A 45 -16.98 -4.62 -10.33
CA LEU A 45 -15.71 -4.94 -9.69
C LEU A 45 -15.83 -4.89 -8.15
N GLN A 46 -16.53 -3.89 -7.61
CA GLN A 46 -16.82 -3.81 -6.18
C GLN A 46 -17.53 -5.08 -5.70
N LEU A 47 -18.57 -5.52 -6.42
CA LEU A 47 -19.29 -6.75 -6.11
C LEU A 47 -18.35 -7.96 -6.16
N CYS A 48 -17.45 -8.06 -7.14
CA CYS A 48 -16.45 -9.12 -7.19
C CYS A 48 -15.57 -9.13 -5.94
N ILE A 49 -15.09 -7.98 -5.48
CA ILE A 49 -14.26 -7.88 -4.27
C ILE A 49 -15.02 -8.33 -3.02
N GLU A 50 -16.29 -7.97 -2.91
CA GLU A 50 -17.14 -8.29 -1.75
C GLU A 50 -17.60 -9.75 -1.74
N THR A 51 -17.75 -10.37 -2.91
CA THR A 51 -18.35 -11.73 -3.05
C THR A 51 -17.33 -12.85 -3.29
N VAL A 52 -16.16 -12.54 -3.85
CA VAL A 52 -15.12 -13.56 -4.09
C VAL A 52 -14.52 -13.97 -2.74
N THR A 53 -14.92 -15.17 -2.30
CA THR A 53 -14.44 -15.76 -1.05
C THR A 53 -13.06 -16.38 -1.17
N GLU A 54 -12.59 -16.63 -2.39
CA GLU A 54 -11.35 -17.36 -2.63
C GLU A 54 -10.13 -16.42 -2.69
N PRO A 55 -9.14 -16.66 -1.82
CA PRO A 55 -7.84 -16.02 -1.80
C PRO A 55 -7.14 -15.71 -3.13
N SER A 56 -6.77 -16.76 -3.85
CA SER A 56 -6.06 -16.79 -5.14
C SER A 56 -6.69 -15.87 -6.19
N LEU A 57 -8.02 -15.87 -6.30
CA LEU A 57 -8.78 -15.03 -7.22
C LEU A 57 -8.76 -13.57 -6.80
N LEU A 58 -8.97 -13.26 -5.52
CA LEU A 58 -8.91 -11.88 -5.04
C LEU A 58 -7.52 -11.25 -5.31
N ARG A 59 -6.45 -12.04 -5.20
CA ARG A 59 -5.11 -11.62 -5.63
C ARG A 59 -5.04 -11.20 -7.06
N THR A 60 -5.66 -11.95 -7.97
CA THR A 60 -5.57 -11.63 -9.40
C THR A 60 -6.24 -10.29 -9.69
N VAL A 61 -7.32 -9.96 -8.97
CA VAL A 61 -7.98 -8.65 -9.01
C VAL A 61 -7.07 -7.54 -8.47
N ILE A 62 -6.50 -7.73 -7.29
CA ILE A 62 -5.57 -6.76 -6.68
C ILE A 62 -4.34 -6.54 -7.58
N ARG A 63 -3.80 -7.63 -8.15
CA ARG A 63 -2.69 -7.61 -9.10
C ARG A 63 -3.03 -6.77 -10.32
N MET A 64 -4.22 -6.96 -10.91
CA MET A 64 -4.67 -6.13 -12.03
C MET A 64 -4.67 -4.65 -11.63
N LEU A 65 -5.29 -4.31 -10.50
CA LEU A 65 -5.42 -2.93 -10.05
C LEU A 65 -4.07 -2.25 -9.76
N LEU A 66 -3.11 -2.97 -9.18
CA LEU A 66 -1.83 -2.42 -8.72
C LEU A 66 -0.70 -2.45 -9.77
N LEU A 67 -0.82 -3.25 -10.83
CA LEU A 67 0.27 -3.44 -11.80
C LEU A 67 -0.10 -3.09 -13.23
N GLU A 68 -1.35 -3.33 -13.60
CA GLU A 68 -1.77 -3.05 -14.97
C GLU A 68 -1.85 -1.56 -15.18
N LYS A 69 -1.47 -1.16 -16.40
CA LYS A 69 -1.44 0.24 -16.82
C LYS A 69 -2.40 0.50 -17.96
N ASP A 70 -2.91 1.71 -18.01
CA ASP A 70 -3.59 2.25 -19.19
C ASP A 70 -2.57 2.56 -20.31
N ASP A 71 -3.09 3.05 -21.44
CA ASP A 71 -2.27 3.42 -22.60
C ASP A 71 -1.32 4.59 -22.29
N GLU A 72 -1.65 5.43 -21.31
CA GLU A 72 -0.85 6.55 -20.80
C GLU A 72 0.17 6.11 -19.73
N ARG A 73 0.34 4.80 -19.51
CA ARG A 73 1.23 4.19 -18.51
C ARG A 73 0.86 4.49 -17.05
N ARG A 74 -0.35 4.97 -16.77
CA ARG A 74 -0.86 5.14 -15.40
C ARG A 74 -1.36 3.81 -14.88
N VAL A 75 -1.02 3.51 -13.62
CA VAL A 75 -1.53 2.30 -12.96
C VAL A 75 -3.03 2.44 -12.76
N LEU A 76 -3.79 1.36 -12.97
CA LEU A 76 -5.25 1.38 -12.89
C LEU A 76 -5.79 1.96 -11.57
N ILE A 77 -5.15 1.64 -10.44
CA ILE A 77 -5.56 2.18 -9.14
C ILE A 77 -5.46 3.72 -9.10
N ASP A 78 -4.45 4.31 -9.74
CA ASP A 78 -4.27 5.76 -9.80
C ASP A 78 -5.32 6.40 -10.72
N VAL A 79 -5.72 5.73 -11.80
CA VAL A 79 -6.83 6.16 -12.66
C VAL A 79 -8.15 6.20 -11.87
N ILE A 80 -8.43 5.16 -11.07
CA ILE A 80 -9.64 5.10 -10.22
C ILE A 80 -9.61 6.20 -9.16
N VAL A 81 -8.46 6.41 -8.49
CA VAL A 81 -8.30 7.49 -7.50
C VAL A 81 -8.47 8.87 -8.15
N GLY A 82 -7.95 9.08 -9.35
CA GLY A 82 -8.07 10.33 -10.09
C GLY A 82 -9.52 10.74 -10.37
N ARG A 83 -10.43 9.77 -10.55
CA ARG A 83 -11.87 10.05 -10.80
C ARG A 83 -12.55 10.77 -9.65
N ILE A 84 -12.06 10.57 -8.43
CA ILE A 84 -12.66 11.18 -7.22
C ILE A 84 -12.56 12.71 -7.29
N ALA A 85 -11.50 13.25 -7.91
CA ALA A 85 -11.28 14.69 -8.02
C ALA A 85 -12.39 15.41 -8.80
N ASN A 86 -13.14 14.70 -9.65
CA ASN A 86 -14.23 15.28 -10.44
C ASN A 86 -15.49 15.57 -9.60
N GLY A 87 -15.64 14.95 -8.42
CA GLY A 87 -16.78 15.16 -7.53
C GLY A 87 -18.15 14.76 -8.12
N ASP A 88 -18.16 13.95 -9.17
CA ASP A 88 -19.36 13.50 -9.88
C ASP A 88 -19.84 12.12 -9.38
N LYS A 89 -20.94 11.61 -9.96
CA LYS A 89 -21.49 10.30 -9.62
C LYS A 89 -20.46 9.18 -9.79
N LEU A 90 -19.60 9.26 -10.81
CA LEU A 90 -18.54 8.28 -11.04
C LEU A 90 -17.47 8.35 -9.94
N GLY A 91 -17.13 9.55 -9.46
CA GLY A 91 -16.26 9.74 -8.29
C GLY A 91 -16.82 9.08 -7.02
N VAL A 92 -18.12 9.21 -6.75
CA VAL A 92 -18.78 8.55 -5.61
C VAL A 92 -18.75 7.02 -5.73
N VAL A 93 -19.02 6.49 -6.92
CA VAL A 93 -18.93 5.04 -7.18
C VAL A 93 -17.48 4.54 -7.02
N SER A 94 -16.50 5.32 -7.47
CA SER A 94 -15.07 5.01 -7.31
C SER A 94 -14.65 5.02 -5.84
N LEU A 95 -15.16 5.97 -5.04
CA LEU A 95 -14.95 6.00 -3.58
C LEU A 95 -15.51 4.76 -2.89
N SER A 96 -16.71 4.31 -3.27
CA SER A 96 -17.32 3.09 -2.74
C SER A 96 -16.45 1.86 -3.01
N LEU A 97 -15.93 1.72 -4.24
CA LEU A 97 -14.98 0.65 -4.58
C LEU A 97 -13.70 0.73 -3.73
N LEU A 98 -13.14 1.93 -3.55
CA LEU A 98 -11.92 2.13 -2.75
C LEU A 98 -12.13 1.80 -1.28
N ASP A 99 -13.30 2.12 -0.70
CA ASP A 99 -13.65 1.70 0.66
C ASP A 99 -13.68 0.17 0.75
N SER A 100 -14.37 -0.52 -0.16
CA SER A 100 -14.39 -2.00 -0.19
C SER A 100 -12.98 -2.61 -0.35
N LEU A 101 -12.10 -1.98 -1.13
CA LEU A 101 -10.68 -2.39 -1.24
C LEU A 101 -9.92 -2.21 0.08
N LEU A 102 -10.14 -1.12 0.80
CA LEU A 102 -9.51 -0.88 2.11
C LEU A 102 -10.01 -1.88 3.16
N GLN A 103 -11.28 -2.26 3.11
CA GLN A 103 -11.85 -3.27 4.01
C GLN A 103 -11.24 -4.68 3.81
N ILE A 104 -10.58 -4.95 2.67
CA ILE A 104 -9.82 -6.20 2.48
C ILE A 104 -8.69 -6.30 3.53
N GLY A 105 -8.15 -5.17 3.99
CA GLY A 105 -7.03 -5.14 4.93
C GLY A 105 -5.78 -5.80 4.35
N CYS A 106 -5.55 -5.63 3.04
CA CYS A 106 -4.33 -6.09 2.36
C CYS A 106 -3.24 -5.03 2.50
N GLU A 107 -2.05 -5.44 2.93
CA GLU A 107 -0.90 -4.56 3.10
C GLU A 107 -0.56 -3.76 1.84
N ASP A 108 -0.55 -4.40 0.67
CA ASP A 108 -0.20 -3.76 -0.59
C ASP A 108 -1.18 -2.62 -0.92
N LEU A 109 -2.48 -2.85 -0.70
CA LEU A 109 -3.52 -1.83 -0.91
C LEU A 109 -3.39 -0.70 0.11
N MET A 110 -3.18 -1.03 1.38
CA MET A 110 -2.98 -0.03 2.43
C MET A 110 -1.73 0.82 2.17
N LEU A 111 -0.66 0.20 1.68
CA LEU A 111 0.57 0.88 1.31
C LEU A 111 0.32 1.83 0.14
N VAL A 112 -0.27 1.34 -0.94
CA VAL A 112 -0.48 2.13 -2.17
C VAL A 112 -1.52 3.24 -1.97
N LEU A 113 -2.62 2.98 -1.26
CA LEU A 113 -3.69 3.96 -1.11
C LEU A 113 -3.41 4.96 0.01
N ILE A 114 -2.80 4.53 1.12
CA ILE A 114 -2.68 5.35 2.33
C ILE A 114 -1.22 5.59 2.71
N LEU A 115 -0.49 4.53 3.05
CA LEU A 115 0.80 4.68 3.74
C LEU A 115 1.85 5.36 2.86
N ARG A 116 1.88 5.12 1.54
CA ARG A 116 2.84 5.79 0.64
C ARG A 116 2.68 7.30 0.68
N HIS A 117 1.44 7.80 0.78
CA HIS A 117 1.18 9.25 0.80
C HIS A 117 1.57 9.85 2.16
N LEU A 118 1.37 9.10 3.25
CA LEU A 118 1.82 9.48 4.59
C LEU A 118 3.35 9.43 4.73
N LEU A 119 3.99 8.42 4.15
CA LEU A 119 5.44 8.22 4.18
C LEU A 119 6.18 9.17 3.23
N SER A 120 5.56 9.52 2.10
CA SER A 120 6.15 10.39 1.08
C SER A 120 6.31 11.84 1.57
N MET A 121 5.69 12.24 2.69
CA MET A 121 5.79 13.58 3.30
C MET A 121 5.96 14.69 2.23
N GLN A 122 5.05 14.73 1.24
CA GLN A 122 5.24 15.42 -0.05
C GLN A 122 5.56 16.94 0.09
N ASN A 123 5.34 17.50 1.27
CA ASN A 123 5.62 18.89 1.61
C ASN A 123 7.00 19.12 2.28
N MET A 124 7.81 18.08 2.46
CA MET A 124 9.13 18.15 3.11
C MET A 124 10.25 18.00 2.10
N THR A 125 11.27 18.85 2.20
CA THR A 125 12.44 18.79 1.32
C THR A 125 13.33 17.57 1.60
N ARG A 126 14.10 17.12 0.61
CA ARG A 126 14.99 15.94 0.66
C ARG A 126 16.00 15.97 1.83
N ALA A 127 16.49 17.16 2.18
CA ALA A 127 17.37 17.37 3.32
C ALA A 127 16.66 17.25 4.68
N GLN A 128 15.35 17.49 4.72
CA GLN A 128 14.54 17.30 5.92
C GLN A 128 14.14 15.83 6.08
N LEU A 129 13.78 15.14 4.99
CA LEU A 129 13.42 13.72 5.01
C LEU A 129 14.58 12.80 5.43
N SER A 130 15.79 13.05 4.90
CA SER A 130 17.00 12.30 5.29
C SER A 130 17.32 12.46 6.78
N LYS A 131 17.08 13.65 7.35
CA LYS A 131 17.26 13.92 8.78
C LYS A 131 16.18 13.31 9.68
N VAL A 132 14.97 13.11 9.17
CA VAL A 132 13.87 12.48 9.94
C VAL A 132 13.97 10.94 9.92
N ARG A 133 14.47 10.35 8.83
CA ARG A 133 14.64 8.89 8.69
C ARG A 133 15.91 8.35 9.35
N ASP A 134 16.91 9.21 9.58
CA ASP A 134 18.10 8.83 10.33
C ASP A 134 17.76 8.71 11.82
N ARG A 135 17.81 7.47 12.35
CA ARG A 135 17.55 7.18 13.77
C ARG A 135 18.47 7.97 14.69
N ALA A 136 19.74 8.17 14.32
CA ALA A 136 20.67 8.96 15.12
C ALA A 136 20.26 10.44 15.14
N GLN A 137 19.78 10.96 14.02
CA GLN A 137 19.31 12.33 13.88
C GLN A 137 17.94 12.55 14.55
N ALA A 138 17.06 11.57 14.56
CA ALA A 138 15.79 11.62 15.29
C ALA A 138 16.03 11.71 16.80
N VAL A 139 16.98 10.91 17.32
CA VAL A 139 17.41 10.99 18.73
C VAL A 139 18.06 12.34 19.04
N ALA A 140 19.01 12.79 18.22
CA ALA A 140 19.67 14.09 18.42
C ALA A 140 18.70 15.29 18.29
N SER A 141 17.65 15.17 17.47
CA SER A 141 16.61 16.20 17.35
C SER A 141 15.65 16.20 18.54
N ALA A 142 15.34 15.01 19.06
CA ALA A 142 14.58 14.89 20.30
C ALA A 142 15.34 15.48 21.49
N GLU A 143 16.65 15.23 21.60
CA GLU A 143 17.51 15.85 22.61
C GLU A 143 17.49 17.38 22.51
N LYS A 144 17.66 17.95 21.31
CA LYS A 144 17.57 19.41 21.13
C LYS A 144 16.20 20.00 21.45
N LEU A 145 15.11 19.27 21.20
CA LEU A 145 13.77 19.69 21.60
C LEU A 145 13.60 19.65 23.12
N LEU A 146 14.20 18.65 23.78
CA LEU A 146 14.26 18.58 25.24
C LEU A 146 15.09 19.73 25.83
N ASP A 147 16.19 20.13 25.18
CA ASP A 147 16.97 21.31 25.58
C ASP A 147 16.18 22.63 25.43
N CYS A 148 15.19 22.66 24.53
CA CYS A 148 14.27 23.79 24.37
C CYS A 148 13.16 23.83 25.42
N VAL A 149 13.05 22.82 26.30
CA VAL A 149 12.06 22.83 27.38
C VAL A 149 12.40 23.97 28.34
N PRO A 150 11.49 24.94 28.56
CA PRO A 150 11.74 26.05 29.46
C PRO A 150 12.07 25.53 30.86
N ILE A 151 13.10 26.10 31.50
CA ILE A 151 13.56 25.66 32.84
C ILE A 151 12.43 25.71 33.88
N CYS A 152 11.46 26.63 33.73
CA CYS A 152 10.28 26.69 34.60
C CYS A 152 9.39 25.44 34.51
N MET A 153 9.43 24.68 33.42
CA MET A 153 8.70 23.42 33.25
C MET A 153 9.30 22.30 34.10
N LEU A 154 10.59 22.39 34.47
CA LEU A 154 11.25 21.41 35.34
C LEU A 154 10.82 21.51 36.81
N GLY A 155 10.14 22.59 37.18
CA GLY A 155 9.58 22.79 38.52
C GLY A 155 8.24 22.10 38.75
N PHE A 156 7.61 21.55 37.69
CA PHE A 156 6.36 20.82 37.81
C PHE A 156 6.64 19.32 38.00
N PRO A 157 6.35 18.76 39.19
CA PRO A 157 6.61 17.35 39.48
C PRO A 157 5.85 16.42 38.54
N GLU A 158 4.72 16.84 37.97
CA GLU A 158 3.94 16.05 37.02
C GLU A 158 4.67 15.82 35.70
N ILE A 159 5.58 16.72 35.29
CA ILE A 159 6.31 16.67 34.02
C ILE A 159 7.65 15.94 34.20
N CYS A 160 8.27 16.08 35.36
CA CYS A 160 9.58 15.49 35.67
C CYS A 160 9.51 14.25 36.57
N SER A 161 8.31 13.75 36.87
CA SER A 161 8.15 12.52 37.65
C SER A 161 8.54 11.29 36.83
N GLU A 162 9.33 10.42 37.46
CA GLU A 162 9.66 9.08 36.96
C GLU A 162 8.39 8.25 36.72
N ASP A 163 7.34 8.45 37.52
CA ASP A 163 6.04 7.78 37.36
C ASP A 163 5.32 8.21 36.07
N THR A 164 5.35 9.51 35.73
CA THR A 164 4.74 10.02 34.49
C THR A 164 5.50 9.52 33.27
N LEU A 165 6.84 9.48 33.34
CA LEU A 165 7.66 8.93 32.27
C LEU A 165 7.40 7.42 32.07
N ALA A 166 7.34 6.66 33.17
CA ALA A 166 7.04 5.24 33.14
C ALA A 166 5.64 4.97 32.55
N LEU A 167 4.64 5.79 32.91
CA LEU A 167 3.30 5.73 32.34
C LEU A 167 3.31 6.01 30.83
N TYR A 168 3.97 7.08 30.40
CA TYR A 168 4.09 7.43 28.97
C TYR A 168 4.79 6.32 28.17
N MET A 169 5.87 5.74 28.70
CA MET A 169 6.56 4.62 28.07
C MET A 169 5.67 3.38 27.98
N HIS A 170 4.89 3.09 29.03
CA HIS A 170 3.95 1.99 29.06
C HIS A 170 2.82 2.16 28.03
N GLU A 171 2.22 3.36 27.97
CA GLU A 171 1.19 3.69 26.98
C GLU A 171 1.74 3.65 25.54
N GLY A 172 2.95 4.18 25.33
CA GLY A 172 3.65 4.10 24.05
C GLY A 172 3.89 2.65 23.61
N ALA A 173 4.34 1.79 24.53
CA ALA A 173 4.50 0.36 24.27
C ALA A 173 3.16 -0.31 23.93
N GLN A 174 2.08 0.02 24.65
CA GLN A 174 0.74 -0.49 24.33
C GLN A 174 0.25 -0.02 22.95
N LEU A 175 0.53 1.23 22.54
CA LEU A 175 0.16 1.72 21.22
C LEU A 175 0.90 0.98 20.11
N VAL A 176 2.20 0.73 20.29
CA VAL A 176 3.00 -0.09 19.36
C VAL A 176 2.43 -1.50 19.31
N GLU A 177 2.15 -2.12 20.46
CA GLU A 177 1.62 -3.47 20.52
C GLU A 177 0.23 -3.58 19.89
N ARG A 178 -0.66 -2.60 20.13
CA ARG A 178 -1.98 -2.53 19.47
C ARG A 178 -1.83 -2.43 17.96
N ARG A 179 -0.92 -1.59 17.46
CA ARG A 179 -0.66 -1.47 16.01
C ARG A 179 -0.11 -2.78 15.45
N VAL A 180 0.84 -3.41 16.14
CA VAL A 180 1.37 -4.73 15.77
C VAL A 180 0.25 -5.77 15.71
N ARG A 181 -0.66 -5.80 16.69
CA ARG A 181 -1.82 -6.71 16.69
C ARG A 181 -2.81 -6.39 15.56
N SER A 182 -3.08 -5.12 15.29
CA SER A 182 -3.94 -4.71 14.16
C SER A 182 -3.34 -5.08 12.81
N CYS A 183 -2.02 -4.95 12.64
CA CYS A 183 -1.31 -5.42 11.46
C CYS A 183 -1.16 -6.95 11.42
N ALA A 184 -1.16 -7.63 12.57
CA ALA A 184 -1.17 -9.09 12.65
C ALA A 184 -2.53 -9.69 12.26
N ALA A 185 -3.61 -8.92 12.40
CA ALA A 185 -4.96 -9.28 11.95
C ALA A 185 -5.22 -8.93 10.47
N TRP A 186 -4.24 -8.39 9.75
CA TRP A 186 -4.36 -8.20 8.31
C TRP A 186 -4.60 -9.55 7.66
N LYS A 187 -5.69 -9.61 6.89
CA LYS A 187 -6.11 -10.83 6.20
C LYS A 187 -5.03 -11.36 5.26
N TRP A 188 -4.12 -10.47 4.83
CA TRP A 188 -3.04 -10.74 3.89
C TRP A 188 -1.77 -9.96 4.27
N ARG A 189 -0.73 -10.69 4.73
CA ARG A 189 0.55 -10.12 5.18
C ARG A 189 1.52 -10.02 4.01
N TYR A 190 2.23 -8.90 3.87
CA TYR A 190 3.27 -8.72 2.86
C TYR A 190 4.54 -9.51 3.19
N ASP A 191 5.21 -9.99 2.15
CA ASP A 191 6.43 -10.80 2.26
C ASP A 191 7.73 -9.97 2.28
N GLY A 192 7.64 -8.64 2.10
CA GLY A 192 8.82 -7.77 2.03
C GLY A 192 9.55 -7.79 0.68
N VAL A 193 9.06 -8.55 -0.29
CA VAL A 193 9.79 -8.86 -1.54
C VAL A 193 8.96 -8.56 -2.78
N THR A 194 7.63 -8.69 -2.72
CA THR A 194 6.78 -8.56 -3.91
C THR A 194 5.45 -7.85 -3.65
N PRO A 195 5.27 -6.60 -4.13
CA PRO A 195 6.23 -5.78 -4.89
C PRO A 195 7.56 -5.57 -4.20
N SER A 196 8.63 -5.42 -4.98
CA SER A 196 9.88 -4.90 -4.41
C SER A 196 9.64 -3.49 -3.86
N PRO A 197 10.12 -3.15 -2.63
CA PRO A 197 10.10 -1.78 -2.11
C PRO A 197 10.74 -0.76 -3.08
N VAL A 198 11.59 -1.23 -4.00
CA VAL A 198 12.24 -0.45 -5.05
C VAL A 198 11.24 0.08 -6.09
N LEU A 199 10.10 -0.58 -6.32
CA LEU A 199 9.05 -0.10 -7.24
C LEU A 199 8.37 1.18 -6.77
N PHE A 200 8.58 1.56 -5.50
CA PHE A 200 7.98 2.74 -4.88
C PHE A 200 9.02 3.76 -4.39
N ARG A 201 10.29 3.55 -4.76
CA ARG A 201 11.31 4.61 -4.72
C ARG A 201 10.80 5.76 -5.60
N GLY A 202 10.61 6.93 -5.01
CA GLY A 202 10.33 8.12 -5.80
C GLY A 202 11.53 8.44 -6.69
N ASP A 203 11.36 9.31 -7.69
CA ASP A 203 12.41 9.82 -8.60
C ASP A 203 13.67 10.39 -7.89
N SER A 204 13.62 10.46 -6.56
CA SER A 204 14.67 10.93 -5.65
C SER A 204 15.59 9.83 -5.10
N ASP A 205 15.38 8.55 -5.42
CA ASP A 205 16.15 7.43 -4.86
C ASP A 205 17.05 6.72 -5.89
N GLU A 206 17.52 7.42 -6.93
CA GLU A 206 18.69 6.96 -7.68
C GLU A 206 19.97 7.20 -6.87
N GLU A 207 20.63 6.13 -6.45
CA GLU A 207 22.03 6.18 -5.99
C GLU A 207 22.95 6.13 -7.22
N PRO A 208 24.08 6.87 -7.22
CA PRO A 208 25.03 6.80 -8.30
C PRO A 208 25.72 5.43 -8.29
N ASN A 209 25.66 4.75 -9.45
CA ASN A 209 26.35 3.50 -9.78
C ASN A 209 27.67 3.29 -9.02
N SER A 210 27.78 2.16 -8.34
CA SER A 210 29.05 1.45 -8.24
C SER A 210 28.92 0.13 -9.00
N HIS A 211 29.73 0.01 -10.05
CA HIS A 211 29.82 -1.17 -10.89
C HIS A 211 30.10 -2.42 -10.07
N THR A 212 29.21 -3.41 -10.13
CA THR A 212 29.64 -4.81 -10.10
C THR A 212 28.84 -5.55 -11.16
N SER A 213 29.52 -5.85 -12.26
CA SER A 213 29.04 -6.67 -13.34
C SER A 213 28.69 -8.05 -12.80
N VAL A 214 27.39 -8.38 -12.77
CA VAL A 214 26.96 -9.78 -12.74
C VAL A 214 26.23 -10.03 -14.04
N VAL A 215 26.96 -10.66 -14.96
CA VAL A 215 26.39 -11.33 -16.13
C VAL A 215 25.50 -12.45 -15.61
N VAL A 216 24.21 -12.39 -15.91
CA VAL A 216 23.36 -13.59 -16.03
C VAL A 216 22.61 -13.47 -17.35
N GLU A 217 23.03 -14.30 -18.30
CA GLU A 217 22.34 -14.61 -19.53
C GLU A 217 20.90 -15.09 -19.25
N GLY A 218 19.99 -14.77 -20.17
CA GLY A 218 18.93 -15.69 -20.60
C GLY A 218 17.85 -16.10 -19.59
N THR A 219 16.61 -15.74 -19.93
CA THR A 219 15.36 -16.46 -19.58
C THR A 219 14.94 -16.55 -18.10
N ALA A 220 13.99 -15.67 -17.72
CA ALA A 220 12.85 -15.92 -16.80
C ALA A 220 12.05 -14.59 -16.69
N VAL A 221 11.01 -14.32 -17.47
CA VAL A 221 9.62 -14.77 -17.30
C VAL A 221 9.25 -15.10 -15.84
N ASN A 222 8.26 -14.37 -15.30
CA ASN A 222 7.52 -14.66 -14.05
C ASN A 222 8.21 -14.35 -12.70
N GLY A 223 8.17 -13.09 -12.29
CA GLY A 223 8.30 -12.68 -10.87
C GLY A 223 6.94 -12.24 -10.31
N PHE A 224 6.19 -13.19 -9.76
CA PHE A 224 4.83 -13.04 -9.22
C PHE A 224 4.72 -11.97 -8.12
N PHE A 225 4.11 -10.83 -8.43
CA PHE A 225 3.54 -9.92 -7.44
C PHE A 225 2.27 -10.54 -6.84
N VAL A 226 2.13 -10.36 -5.53
CA VAL A 226 1.29 -11.10 -4.58
C VAL A 226 1.79 -12.55 -4.35
N ARG A 227 2.52 -12.78 -3.25
CA ARG A 227 2.73 -14.11 -2.63
C ARG A 227 1.79 -14.28 -1.43
N PHE A 228 1.25 -15.50 -1.29
CA PHE A 228 0.21 -15.91 -0.32
C PHE A 228 0.88 -17.02 0.47
#